data_AF-A0A8T6VDV7-F1
#
_entry.id   AF-A0A8T6VDV7-F1
#
_cell.length_a   1.000
_cell.length_b   1.000
_cell.length_c   1.000
_cell.angle_alpha   90.00
_cell.angle_beta   90.00
_cell.angle_gamma   90.00
#
_symmetry.space_group_name_H-M   'P 1'
#
loop_
_entity.id
_entity.type
_entity.pdbx_description
1 polymer ?
#
loop_
_entity_poly.entity_id
_entity_poly.type
_entity_poly.pdbx_seq_one_letter_code
_entity_poly.pdbx_strand_id
1 'polypeptide(L)' 'DTVTFVNGMLPPHNVIVEDHPELSHDGLAFASGESFDITFPEAGDYTFWCDPHKGAGMTGTLHVN' A
#
# COMPACT_ATOMS: atom_id res chain seq x y z
N ASP A 1 -9.57 -9.05 -5.65
CA ASP A 1 -8.29 -9.77 -5.75
C ASP A 1 -7.35 -9.45 -4.59
N THR A 2 -6.32 -10.27 -4.40
CA THR A 2 -5.27 -10.04 -3.38
C THR A 2 -4.01 -9.50 -4.04
N VAL A 3 -3.44 -8.45 -3.45
CA VAL A 3 -2.19 -7.82 -3.87
C VAL A 3 -1.14 -8.03 -2.78
N THR A 4 -0.02 -8.63 -3.15
CA THR A 4 1.17 -8.71 -2.29
C THR A 4 2.05 -7.49 -2.51
N PHE A 5 2.17 -6.64 -1.49
CA PHE A 5 3.13 -5.56 -1.47
C PHE A 5 4.47 -6.09 -0.96
N VAL A 6 5.55 -5.80 -1.68
CA VAL A 6 6.91 -6.19 -1.29
C VAL A 6 7.75 -4.93 -1.09
N ASN A 7 8.31 -4.80 0.11
CA ASN A 7 9.20 -3.71 0.47
C ASN A 7 10.49 -3.78 -0.37
N GLY A 8 10.64 -2.88 -1.32
CA GLY A 8 11.80 -2.85 -2.22
C GLY A 8 12.99 -2.09 -1.59
N MET A 9 13.25 -0.91 -2.14
CA MET A 9 14.37 -0.05 -1.74
C MET A 9 13.87 1.09 -0.84
N LEU A 10 14.80 1.65 -0.06
CA LEU A 10 14.57 2.83 0.81
C LEU A 10 13.46 2.63 1.88
N PRO A 11 13.47 1.52 2.65
CA PRO A 11 12.56 1.38 3.78
C PRO A 11 12.77 2.50 4.83
N PRO A 12 11.78 2.76 5.69
CA PRO A 12 10.54 1.99 5.86
C PRO A 12 9.39 2.45 4.97
N HIS A 13 8.48 1.51 4.65
CA HIS A 13 7.26 1.79 3.89
C HIS A 13 6.02 1.26 4.58
N ASN A 14 4.89 1.91 4.36
CA ASN A 14 3.56 1.39 4.66
C ASN A 14 2.64 1.59 3.43
N VAL A 15 1.39 1.14 3.52
CA VAL A 15 0.38 1.34 2.47
C VAL A 15 -0.89 1.83 3.13
N ILE A 16 -1.25 3.09 2.87
CA ILE A 16 -2.50 3.70 3.30
C ILE A 16 -3.41 3.83 2.09
N VAL A 17 -4.61 3.26 2.16
CA VAL A 17 -5.62 3.33 1.11
C VAL A 17 -6.60 4.44 1.46
N GLU A 18 -6.80 5.36 0.50
CA GLU A 18 -7.68 6.52 0.66
C GLU A 18 -9.10 6.08 1.06
N ASP A 19 -9.66 6.69 2.09
CA ASP A 19 -11.00 6.40 2.64
C ASP A 19 -11.28 4.93 3.02
N HIS A 20 -10.24 4.08 3.07
CA HIS A 20 -10.32 2.65 3.37
C HIS A 20 -9.27 2.22 4.41
N PRO A 21 -9.38 2.65 5.68
CA PRO A 21 -8.47 2.22 6.74
C PRO A 21 -8.46 0.69 6.95
N GLU A 22 -9.57 0.01 6.65
CA GLU A 22 -9.69 -1.45 6.70
C GLU A 22 -8.87 -2.18 5.62
N LEU A 23 -8.49 -1.48 4.54
CA LEU A 23 -7.61 -1.98 3.48
C LEU A 23 -6.18 -1.47 3.62
N SER A 24 -5.87 -0.73 4.69
CA SER A 24 -4.55 -0.17 4.92
C SER A 24 -3.66 -1.12 5.73
N HIS A 25 -2.36 -1.06 5.45
CA HIS A 25 -1.32 -1.62 6.30
C HIS A 25 -0.54 -0.47 6.93
N ASP A 26 -1.05 0.06 8.05
CA ASP A 26 -0.47 1.23 8.73
C ASP A 26 0.94 0.96 9.28
N GLY A 27 1.23 -0.30 9.64
CA GLY A 27 2.52 -0.72 10.15
C GLY A 27 3.64 -0.48 9.15
N LEU A 28 4.77 0.04 9.62
CA LEU A 28 5.96 0.22 8.80
C LEU A 28 6.66 -1.13 8.58
N ALA A 29 6.84 -1.50 7.32
CA ALA A 29 7.76 -2.55 6.91
C ALA A 29 9.19 -1.96 6.86
N PHE A 30 10.13 -2.60 7.55
CA PHE A 30 11.49 -2.05 7.76
C PHE A 30 12.56 -2.74 6.92
N ALA A 31 12.34 -3.99 6.52
CA ALA A 31 13.34 -4.76 5.79
C ALA A 31 13.01 -4.85 4.30
N SER A 32 14.02 -4.69 3.45
CA SER A 32 13.89 -5.06 2.04
C SER A 32 13.52 -6.54 1.92
N GLY A 33 12.52 -6.83 1.09
CA GLY A 33 11.92 -8.15 0.92
C GLY A 33 10.81 -8.49 1.90
N GLU A 34 10.59 -7.69 2.96
CA GLU A 34 9.39 -7.82 3.80
C GLU A 34 8.14 -7.60 2.95
N SER A 35 7.12 -8.43 3.14
CA SER A 35 5.91 -8.40 2.32
C SER A 35 4.66 -8.60 3.14
N PHE A 36 3.57 -8.02 2.67
CA PHE A 36 2.24 -8.20 3.24
C PHE A 36 1.19 -8.18 2.15
N ASP A 37 0.06 -8.85 2.43
CA ASP A 37 -1.05 -8.96 1.51
C ASP A 37 -2.17 -8.01 1.91
N ILE A 38 -2.79 -7.39 0.91
CA ILE A 38 -4.04 -6.64 1.06
C ILE A 38 -5.03 -7.21 0.06
N THR A 39 -6.23 -7.56 0.52
CA THR A 39 -7.30 -8.08 -0.34
C THR A 39 -8.33 -7.00 -0.61
N PHE A 40 -8.57 -6.72 -1.90
CA PHE A 40 -9.56 -5.76 -2.38
C PHE A 40 -10.79 -6.54 -2.88
N PRO A 41 -11.89 -6.56 -2.11
CA PRO A 41 -13.04 -7.42 -2.40
C PRO A 41 -13.98 -6.86 -3.47
N GLU A 42 -13.91 -5.55 -3.73
CA GLU A 42 -14.83 -4.84 -4.62
C GLU A 42 -14.10 -4.33 -5.86
N ALA A 43 -14.81 -4.26 -6.99
CA ALA A 43 -14.32 -3.62 -8.20
C ALA A 43 -14.30 -2.11 -8.01
N GLY A 44 -13.29 -1.44 -8.55
CA GLY A 44 -13.11 0.00 -8.42
C GLY A 44 -11.66 0.45 -8.46
N ASP A 45 -11.48 1.75 -8.32
CA ASP A 45 -10.18 2.41 -8.29
C ASP A 45 -9.82 2.79 -6.86
N TYR A 46 -8.67 2.33 -6.37
CA TYR A 46 -8.17 2.61 -5.02
C TYR A 46 -6.90 3.45 -5.09
N THR A 47 -6.97 4.69 -4.61
CA THR A 47 -5.77 5.51 -4.39
C THR A 47 -5.07 5.05 -3.11
N PHE A 48 -3.75 4.91 -3.14
CA PHE A 48 -2.96 4.60 -1.96
C PHE A 48 -1.62 5.35 -1.93
N TRP A 49 -1.02 5.43 -0.75
CA TRP A 49 0.30 6.06 -0.57
C TRP A 49 1.09 5.42 0.56
N CYS A 50 2.38 5.75 0.62
CA CYS A 50 3.23 5.51 1.78
C CYS A 50 3.30 6.79 2.62
N ASP A 51 2.89 6.77 3.88
CA ASP A 51 2.79 7.95 4.75
C ASP A 51 4.11 8.73 4.86
N PRO A 52 5.25 8.09 5.21
CA PRO A 52 6.54 8.77 5.27
C PRO A 52 6.95 9.45 3.96
N HIS A 53 6.45 8.95 2.82
CA HIS A 53 6.92 9.32 1.48
C HIS A 53 5.84 9.95 0.59
N LYS A 54 4.65 10.25 1.13
CA LYS A 54 3.55 10.89 0.39
C LYS A 54 4.00 12.23 -0.18
N GLY A 55 4.68 13.04 0.63
CA GLY A 55 5.23 14.34 0.21
C GLY A 55 6.31 14.24 -0.86
N ALA A 56 6.94 13.07 -1.03
CA ALA A 56 7.91 12.79 -2.10
C ALA A 56 7.26 12.18 -3.35
N GLY A 57 5.94 11.95 -3.34
CA GLY A 57 5.18 11.41 -4.47
C GLY A 57 5.08 9.88 -4.52
N MET A 58 5.35 9.19 -3.41
CA MET A 58 5.13 7.73 -3.34
C MET A 58 3.64 7.42 -3.17
N THR A 59 2.92 7.56 -4.28
CA THR A 59 1.47 7.36 -4.41
C THR A 59 1.18 6.40 -5.57
N GLY A 60 0.11 5.64 -5.49
CA GLY A 60 -0.33 4.74 -6.54
C GLY A 60 -1.85 4.66 -6.66
N THR A 61 -2.31 4.08 -7.76
CA THR A 61 -3.73 3.75 -8.00
C THR A 61 -3.81 2.29 -8.39
N LEU A 62 -4.68 1.54 -7.71
CA LEU A 62 -5.01 0.16 -8.04
C LEU A 62 -6.35 0.12 -8.76
N HIS A 63 -6.45 -0.62 -9.86
CA HIS A 63 -7.69 -0.85 -10.60
C HIS A 63 -8.13 -2.30 -10.43
N VAL A 64 -9.28 -2.53 -9.80
CA VAL A 64 -9.88 -3.86 -9.61
C VAL A 64 -11.09 -3.98 -10.53
N ASN A 65 -11.15 -5.04 -11.34
CA ASN A 65 -12.19 -5.27 -12.35
C ASN A 65 -12.96 -6.57 -12.11
#